data_AF-V5HBM1-F1
#
_entry.id   AF-V5HBM1-F1
#
_cell.length_a   1.000
_cell.length_b   1.000
_cell.length_c   1.000
_cell.angle_alpha   90.00
_cell.angle_beta   90.00
_cell.angle_gamma   90.00
#
_symmetry.space_group_name_H-M   'P 1'
#
loop_
_entity.id
_entity.type
_entity.pdbx_description
1 polymer ?
#
loop_
_entity_poly.entity_id
_entity_poly.type
_entity_poly.pdbx_seq_one_letter_code
_entity_poly.pdbx_strand_id
1 'polypeptide(L)'
;MKLIQIRYIIIVISVLGSMIVGVICLFQTDIKSLIAYSSVCHIGIVLRGIIRINFLRSFGSLLLILGHGLCSSGLFCLGNI
;
A
#
# COMPACT_ATOMS: atom_id res chain seq x y z
N MET A 1 27.65 1.53 5.48
CA MET A 1 26.81 2.48 6.27
C MET A 1 25.81 3.27 5.42
N LYS A 2 26.20 3.87 4.28
CA LYS A 2 25.31 4.67 3.39
C LYS A 2 24.02 3.94 2.95
N LEU A 3 24.12 2.67 2.54
CA LEU A 3 22.96 1.88 2.10
C LEU A 3 21.88 1.69 3.18
N ILE A 4 22.28 1.56 4.45
CA ILE A 4 21.35 1.38 5.56
C ILE A 4 20.57 2.67 5.81
N GLN A 5 21.25 3.82 5.76
CA GLN A 5 20.61 5.14 5.86
C GLN A 5 19.59 5.36 4.75
N ILE A 6 19.94 5.02 3.50
CA ILE A 6 19.02 5.13 2.36
C ILE A 6 17.77 4.25 2.57
N ARG A 7 17.92 3.01 3.04
CA ARG A 7 16.78 2.12 3.35
C ARG A 7 15.86 2.73 4.40
N TYR A 8 16.40 3.36 5.44
CA TYR A 8 15.59 4.02 6.47
C TYR A 8 14.82 5.21 5.91
N ILE A 9 15.45 6.05 5.08
CA ILE A 9 14.79 7.19 4.44
C ILE A 9 13.63 6.72 3.56
N ILE A 10 13.84 5.69 2.74
CA ILE A 10 12.79 5.14 1.87
C ILE A 10 11.64 4.52 2.70
N ILE A 11 11.95 3.87 3.82
CA ILE A 11 10.93 3.33 4.73
C ILE A 11 10.07 4.46 5.32
N VAL A 12 10.69 5.55 5.77
CA VAL A 12 9.98 6.68 6.40
C VAL A 12 9.06 7.37 5.39
N ILE A 13 9.56 7.69 4.20
CA ILE A 13 8.75 8.33 3.15
C ILE A 13 7.59 7.42 2.71
N SER A 14 7.82 6.12 2.60
CA SER A 14 6.80 5.15 2.21
C SER A 14 5.65 5.07 3.22
N VAL A 15 5.96 5.06 4.53
CA VAL A 15 4.94 5.04 5.58
C VAL A 15 4.19 6.36 5.66
N LEU A 16 4.91 7.49 5.70
CA LEU A 16 4.28 8.81 5.78
C LEU A 16 3.39 9.08 4.56
N GLY A 17 3.88 8.78 3.36
CA GLY A 17 3.09 8.87 2.13
C GLY A 17 1.83 8.03 2.18
N SER A 18 1.95 6.76 2.60
CA SER A 18 0.77 5.87 2.74
C SER A 18 -0.25 6.36 3.77
N MET A 19 0.20 7.01 4.85
CA MET A 19 -0.69 7.56 5.86
C MET A 19 -1.44 8.79 5.35
N ILE A 20 -0.76 9.70 4.64
CA ILE A 20 -1.36 10.90 4.06
C ILE A 20 -2.41 10.51 3.01
N VAL A 21 -2.06 9.61 2.10
CA VAL A 21 -3.01 9.11 1.08
C VAL A 21 -4.18 8.38 1.74
N GLY A 22 -3.94 7.68 2.87
CA GLY A 22 -5.00 7.03 3.64
C GLY A 22 -6.02 8.02 4.20
N VAL A 23 -5.56 9.17 4.68
CA VAL A 23 -6.46 10.24 5.14
C VAL A 23 -7.22 10.85 3.96
N ILE A 24 -6.56 11.12 2.84
CA ILE A 24 -7.21 11.65 1.63
C ILE A 24 -8.29 10.69 1.12
N CYS A 25 -8.03 9.38 1.20
CA CYS A 25 -8.98 8.35 0.80
C CYS A 25 -10.31 8.44 1.58
N LEU A 26 -10.30 8.84 2.86
CA LEU A 26 -11.54 8.95 3.66
C LEU A 26 -12.46 10.07 3.18
N PHE A 27 -11.93 11.09 2.50
CA PHE A 27 -12.70 12.21 1.98
C PHE A 27 -13.18 12.00 0.54
N GLN A 28 -12.82 10.87 -0.09
CA GLN A 28 -13.19 10.61 -1.47
C GLN A 28 -14.65 10.14 -1.57
N THR A 29 -15.44 10.81 -2.41
CA THR A 29 -16.86 10.52 -2.59
C THR A 29 -17.14 9.47 -3.66
N ASP A 30 -16.28 9.33 -4.67
CA ASP A 30 -16.48 8.36 -5.76
C ASP A 30 -15.83 7.01 -5.45
N ILE A 31 -16.58 5.93 -5.68
CA ILE A 31 -16.13 4.56 -5.39
C ILE A 31 -14.89 4.18 -6.22
N LYS A 32 -14.82 4.61 -7.49
CA LYS A 32 -13.68 4.30 -8.37
C LYS A 32 -12.39 4.97 -7.89
N SER A 33 -12.44 6.22 -7.46
CA SER A 33 -11.29 6.93 -6.91
C SER A 33 -10.96 6.46 -5.48
N LEU A 34 -11.95 6.08 -4.68
CA LEU A 34 -11.75 5.47 -3.36
C LEU A 34 -10.93 4.16 -3.45
N ILE A 35 -11.28 3.29 -4.41
CA ILE A 35 -10.53 2.05 -4.67
C ILE A 35 -9.10 2.37 -5.15
N ALA A 36 -8.93 3.39 -5.99
CA ALA A 36 -7.62 3.81 -6.45
C ALA A 36 -6.73 4.34 -5.31
N TYR A 37 -7.22 5.24 -4.45
CA TYR A 37 -6.41 5.80 -3.36
C TYR A 37 -6.10 4.78 -2.25
N SER A 38 -7.04 3.90 -1.91
CA SER A 38 -6.79 2.81 -0.97
C SER A 38 -5.73 1.83 -1.49
N SER A 39 -5.68 1.57 -2.81
CA SER A 39 -4.65 0.73 -3.44
C SER A 39 -3.23 1.28 -3.25
N VAL A 40 -3.07 2.60 -3.39
CA VAL A 40 -1.80 3.30 -3.21
C VAL A 40 -1.31 3.19 -1.76
N CYS A 41 -2.22 3.23 -0.79
CA CYS A 41 -1.88 3.04 0.63
C CYS A 41 -1.31 1.64 0.90
N HIS A 42 -1.99 0.61 0.38
CA HIS A 42 -1.55 -0.78 0.54
C HIS A 42 -0.18 -1.04 -0.09
N ILE A 43 0.09 -0.49 -1.27
CA ILE A 43 1.38 -0.62 -1.97
C ILE A 43 2.51 0.11 -1.22
N GLY A 44 2.23 1.26 -0.59
CA GLY A 44 3.20 1.94 0.28
C GLY A 44 3.60 1.13 1.52
N ILE A 45 2.70 0.32 2.06
CA ILE A 45 2.99 -0.57 3.19
C ILE A 45 3.82 -1.78 2.74
N VAL A 46 3.52 -2.30 1.55
CA VAL A 46 4.25 -3.38 0.86
C VAL A 46 5.70 -2.99 0.59
N LEU A 47 5.94 -1.78 0.07
CA LEU A 47 7.28 -1.27 -0.21
C LEU A 47 8.17 -1.30 1.05
N ARG A 48 7.63 -0.89 2.21
CA ARG A 48 8.31 -1.00 3.51
C ARG A 48 8.61 -2.45 3.92
N GLY A 49 7.73 -3.39 3.55
CA GLY A 49 7.89 -4.82 3.80
C GLY A 49 9.10 -5.39 3.05
N ILE A 50 9.15 -5.11 1.75
CA ILE A 50 10.19 -5.59 0.82
C ILE A 50 11.56 -5.00 1.15
N ILE A 51 11.65 -3.69 1.41
CA ILE A 51 12.93 -3.00 1.64
C ILE A 51 13.70 -3.58 2.84
N ARG A 52 13.01 -4.09 3.88
CA ARG A 52 13.69 -4.62 5.08
C ARG A 52 14.25 -6.04 4.90
N ILE A 53 14.00 -6.70 3.76
CA ILE A 53 14.45 -8.07 3.39
C ILE A 53 14.51 -9.00 4.61
N ASN A 54 13.37 -9.14 5.29
CA ASN A 54 13.21 -10.09 6.38
C ASN A 54 12.13 -11.07 5.99
N PHE A 55 12.35 -12.37 6.22
CA PHE A 55 11.45 -13.44 5.74
C PHE A 55 9.98 -13.17 6.09
N LEU A 56 9.70 -12.87 7.37
CA LEU A 56 8.35 -12.56 7.85
C LEU A 56 7.73 -11.32 7.16
N ARG A 57 8.55 -10.29 6.89
CA ARG A 57 8.08 -9.02 6.32
C ARG A 57 7.82 -9.14 4.82
N SER A 58 8.70 -9.85 4.10
CA SER A 58 8.52 -10.12 2.67
C SER A 58 7.33 -11.04 2.45
N PHE A 59 7.14 -12.06 3.29
CA PHE A 59 5.96 -12.94 3.23
C PHE A 59 4.66 -12.19 3.52
N GLY A 60 4.64 -11.35 4.57
CA GLY A 60 3.48 -10.48 4.85
C GLY A 60 3.19 -9.49 3.72
N SER A 61 4.23 -8.99 3.04
CA SER A 61 4.09 -8.12 1.88
C SER A 61 3.48 -8.85 0.67
N LEU A 62 3.86 -10.09 0.44
CA LEU A 62 3.30 -10.93 -0.63
C LEU A 62 1.81 -11.21 -0.37
N LEU A 63 1.46 -11.61 0.85
CA LEU A 63 0.06 -11.81 1.25
C LEU A 63 -0.78 -10.55 1.03
N LEU A 64 -0.24 -9.38 1.38
CA LEU A 64 -0.96 -8.12 1.24
C LEU A 64 -1.19 -7.77 -0.24
N ILE A 65 -0.22 -7.97 -1.13
CA ILE A 65 -0.40 -7.77 -2.58
C ILE A 65 -1.47 -8.72 -3.13
N LEU A 66 -1.41 -10.00 -2.77
CA LEU A 66 -2.36 -11.01 -3.24
C LEU A 66 -3.79 -10.68 -2.80
N GLY A 67 -3.99 -10.42 -1.50
CA GLY A 67 -5.29 -10.06 -0.95
C GLY A 67 -5.83 -8.75 -1.53
N HIS A 68 -4.95 -7.77 -1.72
CA HIS A 68 -5.33 -6.50 -2.33
C HIS A 68 -5.77 -6.67 -3.79
N GLY A 69 -5.06 -7.46 -4.59
CA GLY A 69 -5.42 -7.74 -5.99
C GLY A 69 -6.80 -8.40 -6.14
N LEU A 70 -7.11 -9.37 -5.26
CA LEU A 70 -8.41 -10.03 -5.23
C LEU A 70 -9.53 -9.08 -4.75
N CYS A 71 -9.28 -8.30 -3.70
CA CYS A 71 -10.29 -7.39 -3.15
C CYS A 71 -10.60 -6.22 -4.09
N SER A 72 -9.57 -5.61 -4.69
CA SER A 72 -9.73 -4.47 -5.59
C SER A 72 -10.48 -4.84 -6.87
N SER A 73 -10.24 -6.03 -7.42
CA SER A 73 -10.97 -6.51 -8.61
C SER A 73 -12.44 -6.82 -8.29
N GLY A 74 -12.72 -7.42 -7.13
CA GLY A 74 -14.09 -7.65 -6.65
C GLY A 74 -14.88 -6.36 -6.44
N LEU A 75 -14.28 -5.35 -5.79
CA LEU A 75 -14.90 -4.04 -5.57
C LEU A 75 -15.14 -3.28 -6.89
N PHE A 76 -14.25 -3.42 -7.86
CA PHE A 76 -14.43 -2.79 -9.17
C PHE A 76 -15.58 -3.43 -9.97
N CYS A 77 -15.76 -4.75 -9.85
CA CYS A 77 -16.89 -5.47 -10.44
C CYS A 77 -18.23 -5.02 -9.81
N LEU A 78 -18.28 -4.90 -8.48
CA LEU A 78 -19.47 -4.47 -7.75
C LEU A 78 -19.79 -2.98 -7.95
N GLY A 79 -18.78 -2.11 -7.99
CA GLY A 79 -18.97 -0.67 -8.16
C GLY A 79 -19.32 -0.24 -9.60
N ASN A 80 -19.44 -1.19 -10.53
CA ASN A 80 -19.86 -0.96 -11.91
C ASN A 80 -21.20 -1.65 -12.26
N ILE A 81 -21.85 -2.28 -11.27
CA ILE A 81 -23.29 -2.57 -11.28
C ILE A 81 -24.03 -1.29 -10.86
#